data_AF-A0A2S6HC33-F1
#
_entry.id   AF-A0A2S6HC33-F1
#
_cell.length_a   1.000
_cell.length_b   1.000
_cell.length_c   1.000
_cell.angle_alpha   90.00
_cell.angle_beta   90.00
_cell.angle_gamma   90.00
#
_symmetry.space_group_name_H-M   'P 1'
#
loop_
_entity.id
_entity.type
_entity.pdbx_description
1 polymer ?
#
loop_
_entity_poly.entity_id
_entity_poly.type
_entity_poly.pdbx_seq_one_letter_code
_entity_poly.pdbx_strand_id
1 'polypeptide(L)'
;MRHGQNNIDTQFLYGSLPALPVILSGIIMVWQSGATLYSVVISLLLALCGIGSGLFLWYRHVNQLTQINSRWEQDEIGKIDTVAAYTTELERLLLTISPILSQHVMVSREHTEQEIISLTSRFADMVGELQLIVDSADNTLDGQHYHLDNVITTSRELLQPVLEVLKQAHKADHDVLGELQKLSGHMSGLNAMSTEIHNLTGRINRLALSATNEASLADGFEVVQNDARKLADDFLQIDQRLGSQVNDTIAAVTAALKIAENAAQADDSTLFQAEANIEQTLSHLSLALAHYRDNASTLRNNAEQIRGEINNVLVALQFQDRVSQILMQVENNLLNLQKTIEKIQEQGSNRDGNMLRVDEAVEHIEENYKSVSSRPDHAPDSSDELTFF
;
A
#
# COMPACT_ATOMS: atom_id res chain seq x y z
N MET A 1 8.81 -79.48 -37.14
CA MET A 1 8.83 -80.86 -37.69
C MET A 1 8.07 -81.04 -39.01
N ARG A 2 7.12 -80.17 -39.40
CA ARG A 2 6.32 -80.32 -40.64
C ARG A 2 7.00 -79.85 -41.95
N HIS A 3 8.13 -79.12 -41.88
CA HIS A 3 8.84 -78.58 -43.05
C HIS A 3 9.88 -79.54 -43.66
N GLY A 4 10.37 -80.54 -42.91
CA GLY A 4 11.38 -81.49 -43.40
C GLY A 4 10.82 -82.53 -44.38
N GLN A 5 9.53 -82.86 -44.26
CA GLN A 5 8.89 -83.92 -45.05
C GLN A 5 8.50 -83.44 -46.46
N ASN A 6 8.03 -82.19 -46.60
CA ASN A 6 7.72 -81.57 -47.91
C ASN A 6 8.95 -81.40 -48.81
N ASN A 7 10.15 -81.26 -48.23
CA ASN A 7 11.38 -81.06 -49.00
C ASN A 7 11.82 -82.35 -49.71
N ILE A 8 11.54 -83.51 -49.10
CA ILE A 8 11.86 -84.83 -49.69
C ILE A 8 10.89 -85.14 -50.83
N ASP A 9 9.59 -84.92 -50.63
CA ASP A 9 8.58 -85.19 -51.67
C ASP A 9 8.75 -84.27 -52.90
N THR A 10 9.16 -83.01 -52.71
CA THR A 10 9.44 -82.08 -53.82
C THR A 10 10.76 -82.41 -54.53
N GLN A 11 11.79 -82.85 -53.82
CA GLN A 11 13.03 -83.37 -54.43
C GLN A 11 12.75 -84.54 -55.37
N PHE A 12 11.96 -85.52 -54.93
CA PHE A 12 11.59 -86.67 -55.76
C PHE A 12 10.73 -86.27 -56.95
N LEU A 13 9.77 -85.35 -56.77
CA LEU A 13 8.89 -84.89 -57.84
C LEU A 13 9.67 -84.14 -58.93
N TYR A 14 10.56 -83.21 -58.58
CA TYR A 14 11.34 -82.42 -59.55
C TYR A 14 12.46 -83.21 -60.23
N GLY A 15 12.99 -84.26 -59.58
CA GLY A 15 13.94 -85.18 -60.20
C GLY A 15 13.28 -86.14 -61.19
N SER A 16 12.07 -86.63 -60.90
CA SER A 16 11.40 -87.64 -61.73
C SER A 16 10.59 -87.07 -62.89
N LEU A 17 10.02 -85.86 -62.75
CA LEU A 17 9.17 -85.24 -63.79
C LEU A 17 9.87 -85.02 -65.13
N PRO A 18 11.11 -84.48 -65.20
CA PRO A 18 11.84 -84.33 -66.47
C PRO A 18 12.49 -85.63 -66.94
N ALA A 19 12.73 -86.59 -66.04
CA ALA A 19 13.32 -87.88 -66.39
C ALA A 19 12.31 -88.82 -67.09
N LEU A 20 11.02 -88.75 -66.75
CA LEU A 20 9.95 -89.57 -67.35
C LEU A 20 9.86 -89.47 -68.89
N PRO A 21 9.77 -88.29 -69.52
CA PRO A 21 9.70 -88.19 -70.98
C PRO A 21 11.00 -88.62 -71.66
N VAL A 22 12.14 -88.49 -70.98
CA VAL A 22 13.47 -88.88 -71.50
C VAL A 22 13.66 -90.40 -71.44
N ILE A 23 13.19 -91.06 -70.38
CA ILE A 23 13.16 -92.52 -70.27
C ILE A 23 12.18 -93.10 -71.29
N LEU A 24 11.00 -92.48 -71.46
CA LEU A 24 9.99 -92.92 -72.44
C LEU A 24 10.50 -92.78 -73.89
N SER A 25 11.17 -91.68 -74.24
CA SER A 25 11.76 -91.49 -75.56
C SER A 25 12.93 -92.45 -75.82
N GLY A 26 13.74 -92.76 -74.80
CA GLY A 26 14.79 -93.76 -74.86
C GLY A 26 14.25 -95.18 -75.10
N ILE A 27 13.15 -95.56 -74.47
CA ILE A 27 12.48 -96.87 -74.67
C ILE A 27 11.92 -96.98 -76.10
N ILE A 28 11.27 -95.92 -76.60
CA ILE A 28 10.73 -95.87 -77.97
C ILE A 28 11.86 -96.00 -79.01
N MET A 29 12.99 -95.35 -78.77
CA MET A 29 14.15 -95.40 -79.67
C MET A 29 14.79 -96.79 -79.72
N VAL A 30 14.88 -97.49 -78.58
CA VAL A 30 15.36 -98.89 -78.52
C VAL A 30 14.40 -99.86 -79.20
N TRP A 31 13.09 -99.63 -79.10
CA TRP A 31 12.07 -100.46 -79.75
C TRP A 31 12.11 -100.34 -81.28
N GLN A 32 12.38 -99.15 -81.81
CA GLN A 32 12.35 -98.89 -83.25
C GLN A 32 13.66 -99.23 -83.99
N SER A 33 14.84 -99.08 -83.33
CA SER A 33 16.14 -99.32 -83.99
C SER A 33 16.75 -100.70 -83.72
N GLY A 34 16.15 -101.52 -82.85
CA GLY A 34 16.75 -102.74 -82.32
C GLY A 34 17.84 -102.45 -81.27
N ALA A 35 18.06 -103.43 -80.38
CA ALA A 35 18.99 -103.33 -79.24
C ALA A 35 20.45 -103.41 -79.69
N THR A 36 20.94 -102.33 -80.28
CA THR A 36 22.36 -102.13 -80.60
C THR A 36 23.06 -101.42 -79.45
N LEU A 37 24.37 -101.69 -79.27
CA LEU A 37 25.15 -101.12 -78.16
C LEU A 37 25.04 -99.59 -78.09
N TYR A 38 25.01 -98.91 -79.23
CA TYR A 38 24.94 -97.45 -79.31
C TYR A 38 23.59 -96.86 -78.86
N SER A 39 22.45 -97.52 -79.13
CA SER A 39 21.14 -96.99 -78.72
C SER A 39 20.93 -97.05 -77.20
N VAL A 40 21.45 -98.10 -76.55
CA VAL A 40 21.43 -98.23 -75.08
C VAL A 40 22.30 -97.16 -74.42
N VAL A 41 23.50 -96.90 -74.96
CA VAL A 41 24.41 -95.87 -74.42
C VAL A 41 23.83 -94.47 -74.57
N ILE A 42 23.20 -94.16 -75.70
CA ILE A 42 22.58 -92.84 -75.94
C ILE A 42 21.36 -92.63 -75.01
N SER A 43 20.51 -93.65 -74.83
CA SER A 43 19.39 -93.60 -73.89
C SER A 43 19.83 -93.37 -72.44
N LEU A 44 20.90 -94.05 -72.02
CA LEU A 44 21.47 -93.90 -70.68
C LEU A 44 22.10 -92.51 -70.47
N LEU A 45 22.78 -91.97 -71.48
CA LEU A 45 23.30 -90.59 -71.47
C LEU A 45 22.18 -89.55 -71.39
N LEU A 46 21.09 -89.74 -72.14
CA LEU A 46 19.93 -88.86 -72.09
C LEU A 46 19.26 -88.91 -70.72
N ALA A 47 19.06 -90.11 -70.15
CA ALA A 47 18.49 -90.27 -68.81
C ALA A 47 19.35 -89.57 -67.74
N LEU A 48 20.67 -89.72 -67.80
CA LEU A 48 21.62 -89.00 -66.92
C LEU A 48 21.53 -87.48 -67.09
N CYS A 49 21.44 -86.99 -68.33
CA CYS A 49 21.31 -85.57 -68.62
C CYS A 49 19.97 -85.00 -68.10
N GLY A 50 18.88 -85.76 -68.25
CA GLY A 50 17.56 -85.43 -67.72
C GLY A 50 17.56 -85.28 -66.19
N ILE A 51 18.11 -86.28 -65.48
CA ILE A 51 18.28 -86.25 -64.02
C ILE A 51 19.17 -85.07 -63.60
N GLY A 52 20.27 -84.82 -64.32
CA GLY A 52 21.17 -83.69 -64.06
C GLY A 52 20.48 -82.33 -64.21
N SER A 53 19.65 -82.17 -65.25
CA SER A 53 18.88 -80.94 -65.46
C SER A 53 17.79 -80.73 -64.41
N GLY A 54 17.14 -81.80 -63.94
CA GLY A 54 16.17 -81.75 -62.85
C GLY A 54 16.81 -81.35 -61.52
N LEU A 55 17.96 -81.94 -61.18
CA LEU A 55 18.73 -81.58 -60.00
C LEU A 55 19.24 -80.13 -60.06
N PHE A 56 19.66 -79.66 -61.23
CA PHE A 56 20.11 -78.27 -61.42
C PHE A 56 18.96 -77.26 -61.25
N LEU A 57 17.78 -77.55 -61.81
CA LEU A 57 16.59 -76.70 -61.64
C LEU A 57 16.10 -76.70 -60.20
N TRP A 58 16.11 -77.84 -59.51
CA TRP A 58 15.79 -77.93 -58.09
C TRP A 58 16.77 -77.13 -57.24
N TYR A 59 18.09 -77.29 -57.46
CA TYR A 59 19.12 -76.51 -56.78
C TYR A 59 18.93 -75.00 -56.99
N ARG A 60 18.63 -74.57 -58.22
CA ARG A 60 18.33 -73.16 -58.53
C ARG A 60 17.05 -72.68 -57.84
N HIS A 61 15.99 -73.48 -57.83
CA HIS A 61 14.71 -73.13 -57.21
C HIS A 61 14.83 -73.02 -55.69
N VAL A 62 15.50 -73.97 -55.03
CA VAL A 62 15.79 -73.92 -53.59
C VAL A 62 16.64 -72.71 -53.24
N ASN A 63 17.66 -72.40 -54.05
CA ASN A 63 18.46 -71.18 -53.84
C ASN A 63 17.64 -69.89 -54.03
N GLN A 64 16.65 -69.88 -54.93
CA GLN A 64 15.74 -68.74 -55.09
C GLN A 64 14.74 -68.62 -53.93
N LEU A 65 14.15 -69.73 -53.47
CA LEU A 65 13.23 -69.73 -52.33
C LEU A 65 13.94 -69.34 -51.04
N THR A 66 15.16 -69.82 -50.82
CA THR A 66 15.95 -69.45 -49.64
C THR A 66 16.31 -67.96 -49.65
N GLN A 67 16.67 -67.40 -50.82
CA GLN A 67 16.91 -65.95 -50.96
C GLN A 67 15.65 -65.10 -50.76
N ILE A 68 14.50 -65.55 -51.25
CA ILE A 68 13.22 -64.85 -51.03
C ILE A 68 12.87 -64.95 -49.54
N ASN A 69 12.90 -66.14 -48.95
CA ASN A 69 12.58 -66.34 -47.54
C ASN A 69 13.49 -65.52 -46.61
N SER A 70 14.79 -65.48 -46.89
CA SER A 70 15.74 -64.66 -46.11
C SER A 70 15.47 -63.16 -46.24
N ARG A 71 15.02 -62.69 -47.41
CA ARG A 71 14.64 -61.27 -47.61
C ARG A 71 13.36 -60.92 -46.86
N TRP A 72 12.38 -61.82 -46.84
CA TRP A 72 11.13 -61.61 -46.10
C TRP A 72 11.37 -61.64 -44.59
N GLU A 73 12.20 -62.57 -44.12
CA GLU A 73 12.62 -62.65 -42.73
C GLU A 73 13.41 -61.39 -42.30
N GLN A 74 14.32 -60.90 -43.15
CA GLN A 74 15.04 -59.64 -42.91
C GLN A 74 14.11 -58.40 -42.93
N ASP A 75 13.13 -58.35 -43.83
CA ASP A 75 12.14 -57.25 -43.90
C ASP A 75 11.19 -57.27 -42.69
N GLU A 76 10.76 -58.44 -42.24
CA GLU A 76 9.91 -58.62 -41.06
C GLU A 76 10.67 -58.25 -39.77
N ILE A 77 11.90 -58.74 -39.61
CA ILE A 77 12.77 -58.36 -38.48
C ILE A 77 13.06 -56.86 -38.51
N GLY A 78 13.38 -56.29 -39.68
CA GLY A 78 13.63 -54.85 -39.82
C GLY A 78 12.43 -53.99 -39.42
N LYS A 79 11.20 -54.40 -39.77
CA LYS A 79 9.96 -53.70 -39.37
C LYS A 79 9.66 -53.83 -37.88
N ILE A 80 9.95 -54.99 -37.28
CA ILE A 80 9.77 -55.19 -35.84
C ILE A 80 10.79 -54.34 -35.07
N ASP A 81 12.05 -54.29 -35.52
CA ASP A 81 13.10 -53.48 -34.91
C ASP A 81 12.81 -51.98 -35.01
N THR A 82 12.28 -51.48 -36.14
CA THR A 82 11.90 -50.05 -36.25
C THR A 82 10.72 -49.69 -35.36
N VAL A 83 9.70 -50.56 -35.25
CA VAL A 83 8.57 -50.35 -34.33
C VAL A 83 9.03 -50.42 -32.87
N ALA A 84 9.90 -51.38 -32.53
CA ALA A 84 10.47 -51.50 -31.19
C ALA A 84 11.27 -50.25 -30.82
N ALA A 85 12.18 -49.80 -31.68
CA ALA A 85 12.96 -48.58 -31.49
C ALA A 85 12.06 -47.35 -31.31
N TYR A 86 11.00 -47.21 -32.12
CA TYR A 86 10.01 -46.14 -31.97
C TYR A 86 9.28 -46.19 -30.62
N THR A 87 8.82 -47.37 -30.19
CA THR A 87 8.15 -47.51 -28.88
C THR A 87 9.08 -47.19 -27.72
N THR A 88 10.35 -47.57 -27.81
CA THR A 88 11.37 -47.27 -26.81
C THR A 88 11.67 -45.78 -26.73
N GLU A 89 11.81 -45.08 -27.86
CA GLU A 89 12.03 -43.63 -27.86
C GLU A 89 10.81 -42.85 -27.36
N LEU A 90 9.58 -43.28 -27.70
CA LEU A 90 8.36 -42.66 -27.18
C LEU A 90 8.23 -42.85 -25.65
N GLU A 91 8.54 -44.05 -25.16
CA GLU A 91 8.59 -44.35 -23.73
C GLU A 91 9.65 -43.49 -23.04
N ARG A 92 10.85 -43.37 -23.64
CA ARG A 92 11.93 -42.51 -23.14
C ARG A 92 11.51 -41.04 -23.09
N LEU A 93 10.84 -40.53 -24.12
CA LEU A 93 10.34 -39.15 -24.16
C LEU A 93 9.28 -38.89 -23.07
N LEU A 94 8.31 -39.79 -22.89
CA LEU A 94 7.29 -39.66 -21.86
C LEU A 94 7.90 -39.74 -20.45
N LEU A 95 8.83 -40.67 -20.23
CA LEU A 95 9.54 -40.80 -18.95
C LEU A 95 10.44 -39.59 -18.65
N THR A 96 10.91 -38.88 -19.67
CA THR A 96 11.78 -37.71 -19.48
C THR A 96 10.99 -36.40 -19.33
N ILE A 97 9.94 -36.19 -20.13
CA ILE A 97 9.16 -34.94 -20.13
C ILE A 97 8.13 -34.90 -18.99
N SER A 98 7.53 -36.03 -18.62
CA SER A 98 6.55 -36.09 -17.52
C SER A 98 7.09 -35.53 -16.19
N PRO A 99 8.29 -35.91 -15.70
CA PRO A 99 8.82 -35.35 -14.46
C PRO A 99 9.15 -33.86 -14.60
N ILE A 100 9.58 -33.37 -15.77
CA ILE A 100 9.85 -31.95 -16.00
C ILE A 100 8.57 -31.12 -15.90
N LEU A 101 7.48 -31.56 -16.54
CA LEU A 101 6.18 -30.89 -16.45
C LEU A 101 5.65 -30.92 -15.01
N SER A 102 5.80 -32.06 -14.32
CA SER A 102 5.41 -32.17 -12.91
C SER A 102 6.24 -31.24 -12.02
N GLN A 103 7.54 -31.10 -12.28
CA GLN A 103 8.43 -30.19 -11.57
C GLN A 103 8.00 -28.74 -11.79
N HIS A 104 7.69 -28.33 -13.03
CA HIS A 104 7.26 -26.97 -13.32
C HIS A 104 5.92 -26.62 -12.65
N VAL A 105 4.96 -27.54 -12.66
CA VAL A 105 3.68 -27.37 -11.95
C VAL A 105 3.91 -27.31 -10.44
N MET A 106 4.79 -28.15 -9.90
CA MET A 106 5.15 -28.13 -8.47
C MET A 106 5.80 -26.81 -8.06
N VAL A 107 6.78 -26.32 -8.83
CA VAL A 107 7.44 -25.03 -8.59
C VAL A 107 6.43 -23.87 -8.66
N SER A 108 5.54 -23.89 -9.64
CA SER A 108 4.46 -22.89 -9.76
C SER A 108 3.54 -22.88 -8.54
N ARG A 109 3.15 -24.07 -8.06
CA ARG A 109 2.34 -24.24 -6.85
C ARG A 109 3.07 -23.75 -5.59
N GLU A 110 4.31 -24.17 -5.40
CA GLU A 110 5.14 -23.79 -4.24
C GLU A 110 5.36 -22.26 -4.20
N HIS A 111 5.68 -21.66 -5.35
CA HIS A 111 5.85 -20.21 -5.46
C HIS A 111 4.54 -19.47 -5.17
N THR A 112 3.40 -19.97 -5.65
CA THR A 112 2.09 -19.39 -5.34
C THR A 112 1.79 -19.47 -3.83
N GLU A 113 2.07 -20.62 -3.21
CA GLU A 113 1.83 -20.82 -1.78
C GLU A 113 2.71 -19.91 -0.92
N GLN A 114 4.01 -19.82 -1.23
CA GLN A 114 4.95 -18.94 -0.53
C GLN A 114 4.55 -17.46 -0.64
N GLU A 115 4.16 -17.00 -1.83
CA GLU A 115 3.75 -15.61 -2.04
C GLU A 115 2.41 -15.29 -1.38
N ILE A 116 1.45 -16.21 -1.36
CA ILE A 116 0.19 -16.04 -0.63
C ILE A 116 0.45 -15.96 0.89
N ILE A 117 1.35 -16.80 1.43
CA ILE A 117 1.74 -16.74 2.84
C ILE A 117 2.40 -15.38 3.15
N SER A 118 3.35 -14.95 2.32
CA SER A 118 4.01 -13.64 2.43
C SER A 118 3.00 -12.49 2.40
N LEU A 119 2.09 -12.51 1.42
CA LEU A 119 1.04 -11.51 1.26
C LEU A 119 0.09 -11.47 2.46
N THR A 120 -0.33 -12.64 2.96
CA THR A 120 -1.21 -12.74 4.12
C THR A 120 -0.53 -12.24 5.39
N SER A 121 0.76 -12.54 5.58
CA SER A 121 1.55 -12.01 6.69
C SER A 121 1.63 -10.49 6.63
N ARG A 122 1.96 -9.92 5.48
CA ARG A 122 2.03 -8.46 5.29
C ARG A 122 0.70 -7.77 5.54
N PHE A 123 -0.40 -8.35 5.07
CA PHE A 123 -1.74 -7.84 5.38
C PHE A 123 -2.05 -7.91 6.87
N ALA A 124 -1.67 -8.98 7.56
CA ALA A 124 -1.83 -9.10 9.01
C ALA A 124 -1.00 -8.04 9.75
N ASP A 125 0.24 -7.79 9.32
CA ASP A 125 1.12 -6.77 9.89
C ASP A 125 0.54 -5.36 9.67
N MET A 126 0.09 -5.03 8.45
CA MET A 126 -0.59 -3.75 8.16
C MET A 126 -1.87 -3.57 8.97
N VAL A 127 -2.69 -4.61 9.13
CA VAL A 127 -3.91 -4.55 9.95
C VAL A 127 -3.55 -4.38 11.43
N GLY A 128 -2.52 -5.06 11.92
CA GLY A 128 -2.01 -4.88 13.28
C GLY A 128 -1.50 -3.47 13.53
N GLU A 129 -0.79 -2.90 12.55
CA GLU A 129 -0.29 -1.52 12.61
C GLU A 129 -1.44 -0.50 12.56
N LEU A 130 -2.42 -0.69 11.67
CA LEU A 130 -3.64 0.11 11.64
C LEU A 130 -4.43 0.01 12.95
N GLN A 131 -4.54 -1.17 13.54
CA GLN A 131 -5.21 -1.35 14.82
C GLN A 131 -4.45 -0.62 15.94
N LEU A 132 -3.12 -0.69 15.96
CA LEU A 132 -2.30 0.08 16.90
C LEU A 132 -2.50 1.60 16.71
N ILE A 133 -2.60 2.09 15.47
CA ILE A 133 -2.91 3.50 15.18
C ILE A 133 -4.29 3.86 15.70
N VAL A 134 -5.30 3.02 15.46
CA VAL A 134 -6.68 3.27 15.90
C VAL A 134 -6.76 3.23 17.42
N ASP A 135 -6.18 2.22 18.07
CA ASP A 135 -6.18 2.07 19.52
C ASP A 135 -5.39 3.21 20.19
N SER A 136 -4.25 3.62 19.62
CA SER A 136 -3.52 4.79 20.12
C SER A 136 -4.30 6.07 19.85
N ALA A 137 -4.97 6.21 18.71
CA ALA A 137 -5.86 7.34 18.45
C ALA A 137 -7.05 7.36 19.41
N ASP A 138 -7.70 6.24 19.74
CA ASP A 138 -8.87 6.18 20.64
C ASP A 138 -8.47 6.40 22.10
N ASN A 139 -7.41 5.74 22.59
CA ASN A 139 -6.88 5.97 23.93
C ASN A 139 -6.40 7.41 24.09
N THR A 140 -5.81 7.97 23.03
CA THR A 140 -5.40 9.37 23.04
C THR A 140 -6.62 10.26 22.89
N LEU A 141 -7.61 10.00 22.04
CA LEU A 141 -8.80 10.84 21.86
C LEU A 141 -9.66 10.88 23.12
N ASP A 142 -9.89 9.77 23.82
CA ASP A 142 -10.69 9.78 25.05
C ASP A 142 -9.94 10.52 26.18
N GLY A 143 -8.63 10.29 26.31
CA GLY A 143 -7.76 11.02 27.24
C GLY A 143 -7.50 12.49 26.86
N GLN A 144 -7.48 12.81 25.57
CA GLN A 144 -7.16 14.11 24.97
C GLN A 144 -8.40 14.98 24.81
N HIS A 145 -9.59 14.41 24.67
CA HIS A 145 -10.85 15.16 24.85
C HIS A 145 -10.95 15.60 26.30
N TYR A 146 -10.67 14.68 27.24
CA TYR A 146 -10.60 15.03 28.66
C TYR A 146 -9.50 16.07 28.93
N HIS A 147 -8.31 15.93 28.34
CA HIS A 147 -7.23 16.90 28.51
C HIS A 147 -7.52 18.25 27.84
N LEU A 148 -8.12 18.30 26.65
CA LEU A 148 -8.42 19.55 25.94
C LEU A 148 -9.59 20.27 26.60
N ASP A 149 -10.66 19.58 26.96
CA ASP A 149 -11.76 20.17 27.74
C ASP A 149 -11.26 20.64 29.10
N ASN A 150 -10.35 19.90 29.75
CA ASN A 150 -9.74 20.33 30.99
C ASN A 150 -8.80 21.54 30.79
N VAL A 151 -8.00 21.60 29.72
CA VAL A 151 -7.19 22.78 29.38
C VAL A 151 -8.08 23.99 29.09
N ILE A 152 -9.20 23.83 28.37
CA ILE A 152 -10.16 24.90 28.08
C ILE A 152 -10.86 25.35 29.37
N THR A 153 -11.31 24.41 30.20
CA THR A 153 -11.99 24.69 31.48
C THR A 153 -11.04 25.37 32.45
N THR A 154 -9.85 24.81 32.65
CA THR A 154 -8.78 25.40 33.48
C THR A 154 -8.37 26.78 32.96
N SER A 155 -8.20 26.96 31.65
CA SER A 155 -7.91 28.29 31.08
C SER A 155 -9.04 29.28 31.37
N ARG A 156 -10.30 28.85 31.29
CA ARG A 156 -11.45 29.68 31.62
C ARG A 156 -11.45 30.05 33.12
N GLU A 157 -11.17 29.08 33.99
CA GLU A 157 -11.06 29.29 35.44
C GLU A 157 -9.89 30.20 35.82
N LEU A 158 -8.75 30.13 35.13
CA LEU A 158 -7.59 30.98 35.37
C LEU A 158 -7.75 32.40 34.81
N LEU A 159 -8.42 32.56 33.66
CA LEU A 159 -8.65 33.86 33.03
C LEU A 159 -9.86 34.62 33.59
N GLN A 160 -10.81 33.94 34.23
CA GLN A 160 -11.97 34.59 34.85
C GLN A 160 -11.58 35.55 36.00
N PRO A 161 -10.65 35.21 36.92
CA PRO A 161 -10.07 36.14 37.88
C PRO A 161 -9.41 37.35 37.21
N VAL A 162 -8.67 37.15 36.12
CA VAL A 162 -8.02 38.25 35.37
C VAL A 162 -9.04 39.27 34.88
N LEU A 163 -10.16 38.79 34.31
CA LEU A 163 -11.25 39.65 33.87
C LEU A 163 -11.89 40.40 35.04
N GLU A 164 -12.02 39.76 36.19
CA GLU A 164 -12.61 40.39 37.38
C GLU A 164 -11.69 41.47 37.96
N VAL A 165 -10.38 41.24 37.99
CA VAL A 165 -9.36 42.25 38.35
C VAL A 165 -9.47 43.46 37.43
N LEU A 166 -9.54 43.22 36.11
CA LEU A 166 -9.65 44.31 35.13
C LEU A 166 -10.93 45.14 35.34
N LYS A 167 -12.07 44.50 35.64
CA LYS A 167 -13.32 45.20 35.97
C LYS A 167 -13.21 46.00 37.27
N GLN A 168 -12.54 45.46 38.28
CA GLN A 168 -12.42 46.08 39.58
C GLN A 168 -11.52 47.32 39.53
N ALA A 169 -10.40 47.25 38.79
CA ALA A 169 -9.57 48.40 38.46
C ALA A 169 -10.38 49.47 37.71
N HIS A 170 -11.16 49.07 36.70
CA HIS A 170 -11.99 50.00 35.92
C HIS A 170 -13.07 50.71 36.77
N LYS A 171 -13.64 50.00 37.75
CA LYS A 171 -14.61 50.55 38.69
C LYS A 171 -13.95 51.56 39.64
N ALA A 172 -12.76 51.24 40.16
CA ALA A 172 -12.02 52.13 41.04
C ALA A 172 -11.68 53.46 40.35
N ASP A 173 -11.21 53.41 39.10
CA ASP A 173 -10.98 54.61 38.28
C ASP A 173 -12.24 55.47 38.14
N HIS A 174 -13.39 54.83 37.89
CA HIS A 174 -14.66 55.53 37.77
C HIS A 174 -15.11 56.18 39.08
N ASP A 175 -14.91 55.50 40.21
CA ASP A 175 -15.25 56.01 41.54
C ASP A 175 -14.37 57.21 41.92
N VAL A 176 -13.07 57.17 41.60
CA VAL A 176 -12.14 58.31 41.77
C VAL A 176 -12.55 59.50 40.88
N LEU A 177 -12.89 59.26 39.61
CA LEU A 177 -13.38 60.30 38.70
C LEU A 177 -14.68 60.94 39.20
N GLY A 178 -15.60 60.14 39.75
CA GLY A 178 -16.84 60.64 40.34
C GLY A 178 -16.57 61.58 41.52
N GLU A 179 -15.59 61.28 42.35
CA GLU A 179 -15.25 62.12 43.50
C GLU A 179 -14.48 63.39 43.10
N LEU A 180 -13.66 63.32 42.05
CA LEU A 180 -13.06 64.50 41.42
C LEU A 180 -14.11 65.41 40.77
N GLN A 181 -15.19 64.86 40.20
CA GLN A 181 -16.31 65.66 39.70
C GLN A 181 -17.05 66.38 40.83
N LYS A 182 -17.32 65.69 41.95
CA LYS A 182 -17.89 66.35 43.15
C LYS A 182 -16.98 67.45 43.68
N LEU A 183 -15.67 67.18 43.72
CA LEU A 183 -14.66 68.17 44.11
C LEU A 183 -14.72 69.42 43.23
N SER A 184 -14.78 69.25 41.90
CA SER A 184 -14.95 70.36 40.94
C SER A 184 -16.23 71.16 41.21
N GLY A 185 -17.33 70.47 41.52
CA GLY A 185 -18.60 71.11 41.94
C GLY A 185 -18.45 71.94 43.22
N HIS A 186 -17.79 71.39 44.25
CA HIS A 186 -17.52 72.12 45.49
C HIS A 186 -16.63 73.35 45.27
N MET A 187 -15.60 73.21 44.42
CA MET A 187 -14.67 74.29 44.06
C MET A 187 -15.35 75.42 43.29
N SER A 188 -16.29 75.09 42.40
CA SER A 188 -17.14 76.08 41.74
C SER A 188 -18.00 76.85 42.75
N GLY A 189 -18.58 76.15 43.73
CA GLY A 189 -19.32 76.78 44.83
C GLY A 189 -18.45 77.70 45.69
N LEU A 190 -17.22 77.28 46.04
CA LEU A 190 -16.26 78.14 46.75
C LEU A 190 -15.90 79.40 45.94
N ASN A 191 -15.76 79.28 44.61
CA ASN A 191 -15.49 80.42 43.75
C ASN A 191 -16.67 81.41 43.67
N ALA A 192 -17.91 80.91 43.59
CA ALA A 192 -19.12 81.73 43.68
C ALA A 192 -19.18 82.48 45.03
N MET A 193 -18.77 81.79 46.10
CA MET A 193 -18.74 82.34 47.45
C MET A 193 -17.66 83.41 47.65
N SER A 194 -16.48 83.21 47.07
CA SER A 194 -15.44 84.25 47.00
C SER A 194 -15.94 85.50 46.29
N THR A 195 -16.81 85.35 45.28
CA THR A 195 -17.45 86.47 44.59
C THR A 195 -18.49 87.17 45.50
N GLU A 196 -19.28 86.41 46.26
CA GLU A 196 -20.19 86.96 47.29
C GLU A 196 -19.43 87.75 48.37
N ILE A 197 -18.31 87.23 48.87
CA ILE A 197 -17.42 87.92 49.84
C ILE A 197 -16.83 89.20 49.23
N HIS A 198 -16.41 89.17 47.96
CA HIS A 198 -15.91 90.35 47.27
C HIS A 198 -16.98 91.46 47.18
N ASN A 199 -18.21 91.08 46.80
CA ASN A 199 -19.35 92.00 46.77
C ASN A 199 -19.70 92.54 48.16
N LEU A 200 -19.61 91.69 49.19
CA LEU A 200 -19.82 92.07 50.58
C LEU A 200 -18.77 93.07 51.03
N THR A 201 -17.48 92.84 50.73
CA THR A 201 -16.37 93.76 51.00
C THR A 201 -16.64 95.14 50.38
N GLY A 202 -17.18 95.18 49.16
CA GLY A 202 -17.65 96.42 48.54
C GLY A 202 -18.82 97.11 49.28
N ARG A 203 -19.73 96.35 49.91
CA ARG A 203 -20.78 96.87 50.79
C ARG A 203 -20.20 97.38 52.13
N ILE A 204 -19.24 96.68 52.72
CA ILE A 204 -18.53 97.14 53.94
C ILE A 204 -17.84 98.47 53.68
N ASN A 205 -17.12 98.59 52.56
CA ASN A 205 -16.42 99.82 52.19
C ASN A 205 -17.39 100.99 51.99
N ARG A 206 -18.54 100.75 51.33
CA ARG A 206 -19.58 101.78 51.16
C ARG A 206 -20.23 102.17 52.49
N LEU A 207 -20.51 101.21 53.37
CA LEU A 207 -21.06 101.45 54.70
C LEU A 207 -20.07 102.25 55.58
N ALA A 208 -18.78 101.92 55.52
CA ALA A 208 -17.75 102.67 56.24
C ALA A 208 -17.63 104.11 55.71
N LEU A 209 -17.76 104.31 54.39
CA LEU A 209 -17.76 105.64 53.77
C LEU A 209 -18.99 106.47 54.15
N SER A 210 -20.19 105.87 54.14
CA SER A 210 -21.42 106.54 54.55
C SER A 210 -21.43 106.85 56.05
N ALA A 211 -21.00 105.89 56.88
CA ALA A 211 -20.85 106.10 58.32
C ALA A 211 -19.88 107.24 58.66
N THR A 212 -18.80 107.41 57.89
CA THR A 212 -17.84 108.52 58.09
C THR A 212 -18.45 109.88 57.71
N ASN A 213 -19.37 109.91 56.73
CA ASN A 213 -20.04 111.13 56.28
C ASN A 213 -21.29 111.50 57.14
N GLU A 214 -22.03 110.51 57.63
CA GLU A 214 -23.31 110.70 58.37
C GLU A 214 -23.16 110.73 59.91
N ALA A 215 -21.97 110.46 60.47
CA ALA A 215 -21.73 110.42 61.93
C ALA A 215 -21.97 111.72 62.71
N SER A 216 -22.31 112.83 62.03
CA SER A 216 -22.63 114.12 62.67
C SER A 216 -24.13 114.40 62.84
N LEU A 217 -25.02 113.51 62.38
CA LEU A 217 -26.47 113.72 62.35
C LEU A 217 -27.20 112.64 63.17
N ALA A 218 -28.11 113.05 64.06
CA ALA A 218 -28.80 112.16 65.00
C ALA A 218 -29.62 111.03 64.34
N ASP A 219 -30.09 111.22 63.10
CA ASP A 219 -30.84 110.21 62.31
C ASP A 219 -29.95 109.25 61.50
N GLY A 220 -28.68 109.61 61.24
CA GLY A 220 -27.79 108.80 60.39
C GLY A 220 -27.26 107.54 61.08
N PHE A 221 -27.19 107.57 62.41
CA PHE A 221 -26.62 106.47 63.21
C PHE A 221 -27.51 105.22 63.21
N GLU A 222 -28.83 105.40 63.17
CA GLU A 222 -29.79 104.28 63.15
C GLU A 222 -29.77 103.53 61.81
N VAL A 223 -29.64 104.25 60.69
CA VAL A 223 -29.51 103.66 59.35
C VAL A 223 -28.20 102.89 59.22
N VAL A 224 -27.09 103.49 59.68
CA VAL A 224 -25.76 102.84 59.68
C VAL A 224 -25.76 101.59 60.58
N GLN A 225 -26.42 101.62 61.74
CA GLN A 225 -26.56 100.44 62.60
C GLN A 225 -27.38 99.31 61.95
N ASN A 226 -28.49 99.64 61.29
CA ASN A 226 -29.32 98.65 60.61
C ASN A 226 -28.59 98.01 59.42
N ASP A 227 -27.85 98.79 58.65
CA ASP A 227 -27.05 98.28 57.54
C ASP A 227 -25.83 97.48 58.01
N ALA A 228 -25.19 97.88 59.11
CA ALA A 228 -24.13 97.09 59.75
C ALA A 228 -24.66 95.74 60.26
N ARG A 229 -25.88 95.70 60.80
CA ARG A 229 -26.52 94.48 61.29
C ARG A 229 -26.87 93.52 60.16
N LYS A 230 -27.45 94.03 59.06
CA LYS A 230 -27.67 93.26 57.83
C LYS A 230 -26.37 92.73 57.24
N LEU A 231 -25.32 93.54 57.21
CA LEU A 231 -24.01 93.15 56.70
C LEU A 231 -23.39 92.02 57.53
N ALA A 232 -23.53 92.09 58.86
CA ALA A 232 -23.08 91.04 59.77
C ALA A 232 -23.88 89.74 59.60
N ASP A 233 -25.20 89.82 59.43
CA ASP A 233 -26.05 88.65 59.16
C ASP A 233 -25.69 87.99 57.82
N ASP A 234 -25.50 88.80 56.77
CA ASP A 234 -25.06 88.32 55.45
C ASP A 234 -23.66 87.68 55.51
N PHE A 235 -22.73 88.28 56.26
CA PHE A 235 -21.39 87.71 56.48
C PHE A 235 -21.49 86.39 57.23
N LEU A 236 -22.33 86.29 58.26
CA LEU A 236 -22.49 85.08 59.06
C LEU A 236 -23.05 83.92 58.23
N GLN A 237 -24.02 84.19 57.34
CA GLN A 237 -24.54 83.19 56.42
C GLN A 237 -23.50 82.72 55.40
N ILE A 238 -22.70 83.65 54.88
CA ILE A 238 -21.59 83.33 53.97
C ILE A 238 -20.52 82.52 54.71
N ASP A 239 -20.14 82.89 55.93
CA ASP A 239 -19.13 82.16 56.70
C ASP A 239 -19.59 80.73 57.04
N GLN A 240 -20.86 80.56 57.42
CA GLN A 240 -21.45 79.23 57.68
C GLN A 240 -21.49 78.34 56.43
N ARG A 241 -21.96 78.88 55.30
CA ARG A 241 -21.99 78.14 54.03
C ARG A 241 -20.56 77.83 53.54
N LEU A 242 -19.59 78.72 53.77
CA LEU A 242 -18.18 78.54 53.38
C LEU A 242 -17.55 77.41 54.22
N GLY A 243 -17.79 77.43 55.53
CA GLY A 243 -17.35 76.36 56.43
C GLY A 243 -17.92 75.00 56.05
N SER A 244 -19.20 74.93 55.68
CA SER A 244 -19.82 73.68 55.17
C SER A 244 -19.16 73.22 53.87
N GLN A 245 -19.03 74.11 52.88
CA GLN A 245 -18.49 73.79 51.56
C GLN A 245 -17.03 73.32 51.63
N VAL A 246 -16.21 73.95 52.50
CA VAL A 246 -14.81 73.54 52.75
C VAL A 246 -14.76 72.16 53.41
N ASN A 247 -15.62 71.89 54.40
CA ASN A 247 -15.68 70.57 55.03
C ASN A 247 -16.10 69.48 54.03
N ASP A 248 -17.08 69.75 53.18
CA ASP A 248 -17.52 68.82 52.13
C ASP A 248 -16.42 68.58 51.08
N THR A 249 -15.63 69.61 50.76
CA THR A 249 -14.44 69.51 49.90
C THR A 249 -13.37 68.61 50.52
N ILE A 250 -13.02 68.83 51.79
CA ILE A 250 -12.03 68.02 52.52
C ILE A 250 -12.51 66.56 52.62
N ALA A 251 -13.80 66.34 52.87
CA ALA A 251 -14.38 65.01 52.90
C ALA A 251 -14.29 64.30 51.55
N ALA A 252 -14.61 65.00 50.44
CA ALA A 252 -14.50 64.46 49.08
C ALA A 252 -13.05 64.13 48.70
N VAL A 253 -12.09 65.02 48.99
CA VAL A 253 -10.65 64.74 48.74
C VAL A 253 -10.19 63.54 49.54
N THR A 254 -10.54 63.47 50.82
CA THR A 254 -10.13 62.35 51.70
C THR A 254 -10.75 61.03 51.23
N ALA A 255 -12.01 61.06 50.77
CA ALA A 255 -12.67 59.90 50.19
C ALA A 255 -11.98 59.46 48.90
N ALA A 256 -11.69 60.39 47.98
CA ALA A 256 -10.98 60.10 46.73
C ALA A 256 -9.59 59.49 46.98
N LEU A 257 -8.83 60.05 47.93
CA LEU A 257 -7.49 59.59 48.28
C LEU A 257 -7.51 58.18 48.88
N LYS A 258 -8.50 57.90 49.75
CA LYS A 258 -8.72 56.57 50.33
C LYS A 258 -9.14 55.53 49.28
N ILE A 259 -9.97 55.92 48.31
CA ILE A 259 -10.34 55.03 47.18
C ILE A 259 -9.10 54.74 46.34
N ALA A 260 -8.30 55.75 46.02
CA ALA A 260 -7.07 55.60 45.24
C ALA A 260 -6.01 54.75 45.95
N GLU A 261 -5.78 54.92 47.26
CA GLU A 261 -4.85 54.08 48.03
C GLU A 261 -5.29 52.61 48.08
N ASN A 262 -6.58 52.36 48.34
CA ASN A 262 -7.10 50.99 48.36
C ASN A 262 -7.05 50.34 46.97
N ALA A 263 -7.30 51.12 45.90
CA ALA A 263 -7.18 50.65 44.53
C ALA A 263 -5.73 50.27 44.21
N ALA A 264 -4.77 51.16 44.47
CA ALA A 264 -3.35 50.92 44.20
C ALA A 264 -2.79 49.70 44.96
N GLN A 265 -3.19 49.51 46.22
CA GLN A 265 -2.72 48.38 47.02
C GLN A 265 -3.33 47.05 46.59
N ALA A 266 -4.57 47.06 46.08
CA ALA A 266 -5.19 45.88 45.49
C ALA A 266 -4.60 45.55 44.12
N ASP A 267 -4.26 46.56 43.32
CA ASP A 267 -3.79 46.43 41.92
C ASP A 267 -2.49 45.62 41.81
N ASP A 268 -1.46 45.93 42.61
CA ASP A 268 -0.15 45.25 42.50
C ASP A 268 -0.24 43.74 42.76
N SER A 269 -0.97 43.33 43.81
CA SER A 269 -1.09 41.91 44.16
C SER A 269 -1.96 41.13 43.18
N THR A 270 -2.97 41.79 42.60
CA THR A 270 -3.90 41.18 41.66
C THR A 270 -3.34 41.14 40.25
N LEU A 271 -2.53 42.13 39.86
CA LEU A 271 -1.78 42.13 38.61
C LEU A 271 -0.78 40.98 38.57
N PHE A 272 -0.03 40.75 39.66
CA PHE A 272 0.89 39.62 39.76
C PHE A 272 0.17 38.27 39.63
N GLN A 273 -1.00 38.12 40.26
CA GLN A 273 -1.83 36.92 40.11
C GLN A 273 -2.35 36.76 38.67
N ALA A 274 -2.72 37.86 38.02
CA ALA A 274 -3.18 37.85 36.64
C ALA A 274 -2.08 37.43 35.66
N GLU A 275 -0.86 37.95 35.84
CA GLU A 275 0.32 37.53 35.08
C GLU A 275 0.61 36.04 35.27
N ALA A 276 0.61 35.55 36.51
CA ALA A 276 0.83 34.14 36.82
C ALA A 276 -0.24 33.24 36.17
N ASN A 277 -1.52 33.63 36.23
CA ASN A 277 -2.62 32.88 35.61
C ASN A 277 -2.52 32.84 34.07
N ILE A 278 -2.08 33.94 33.44
CA ILE A 278 -1.84 34.00 31.99
C ILE A 278 -0.67 33.12 31.60
N GLU A 279 0.47 33.20 32.31
CA GLU A 279 1.63 32.32 32.06
C GLU A 279 1.26 30.85 32.19
N GLN A 280 0.51 30.49 33.24
CA GLN A 280 0.04 29.13 33.45
C GLN A 280 -0.88 28.67 32.30
N THR A 281 -1.81 29.52 31.87
CA THR A 281 -2.70 29.24 30.73
C THR A 281 -1.92 29.01 29.44
N LEU A 282 -0.95 29.87 29.13
CA LEU A 282 -0.09 29.74 27.95
C LEU A 282 0.76 28.46 28.01
N SER A 283 1.25 28.10 29.19
CA SER A 283 2.00 26.84 29.41
C SER A 283 1.12 25.62 29.14
N HIS A 284 -0.11 25.58 29.68
CA HIS A 284 -1.05 24.49 29.42
C HIS A 284 -1.42 24.37 27.93
N LEU A 285 -1.64 25.49 27.24
CA LEU A 285 -1.92 25.50 25.80
C LEU A 285 -0.71 25.01 24.98
N SER A 286 0.49 25.45 25.35
CA SER A 286 1.75 25.02 24.74
C SER A 286 1.92 23.50 24.83
N LEU A 287 1.67 22.91 26.01
CA LEU A 287 1.76 21.47 26.22
C LEU A 287 0.72 20.72 25.39
N ALA A 288 -0.53 21.21 25.33
CA ALA A 288 -1.58 20.61 24.52
C ALA A 288 -1.22 20.61 23.01
N LEU A 289 -0.69 21.73 22.50
CA LEU A 289 -0.22 21.84 21.12
C LEU A 289 0.98 20.92 20.82
N ALA A 290 1.90 20.77 21.78
CA ALA A 290 3.05 19.87 21.64
C ALA A 290 2.59 18.41 21.52
N HIS A 291 1.64 17.97 22.36
CA HIS A 291 1.03 16.64 22.26
C HIS A 291 0.32 16.42 20.92
N TYR A 292 -0.45 17.41 20.45
CA TYR A 292 -1.13 17.30 19.15
C TYR A 292 -0.12 17.16 18.00
N ARG A 293 0.98 17.92 18.04
CA ARG A 293 2.04 17.83 17.02
C ARG A 293 2.72 16.47 17.02
N ASP A 294 2.98 15.89 18.19
CA ASP A 294 3.61 14.58 18.33
C ASP A 294 2.71 13.46 17.80
N ASN A 295 1.41 13.52 18.10
CA ASN A 295 0.40 12.59 17.56
C ASN A 295 0.32 12.69 16.02
N ALA A 296 0.28 13.91 15.49
CA ALA A 296 0.26 14.15 14.05
C ALA A 296 1.53 13.62 13.36
N SER A 297 2.70 13.76 14.01
CA SER A 297 3.96 13.19 13.53
C SER A 297 3.92 11.66 13.51
N THR A 298 3.42 11.04 14.58
CA THR A 298 3.28 9.58 14.68
C THR A 298 2.33 9.05 13.61
N LEU A 299 1.16 9.67 13.43
CA LEU A 299 0.20 9.31 12.39
C LEU A 299 0.83 9.40 10.99
N ARG A 300 1.63 10.44 10.73
CA ARG A 300 2.33 10.59 9.45
C ARG A 300 3.36 9.49 9.23
N ASN A 301 4.18 9.18 10.24
CA ASN A 301 5.18 8.11 10.14
C ASN A 301 4.52 6.75 9.87
N ASN A 302 3.43 6.44 10.55
CA ASN A 302 2.72 5.18 10.35
C ASN A 302 2.05 5.13 8.96
N ALA A 303 1.51 6.25 8.46
CA ALA A 303 1.00 6.33 7.09
C ALA A 303 2.08 6.09 6.03
N GLU A 304 3.30 6.60 6.24
CA GLU A 304 4.44 6.34 5.37
C GLU A 304 4.87 4.86 5.39
N GLN A 305 4.86 4.23 6.56
CA GLN A 305 5.16 2.80 6.72
C GLN A 305 4.12 1.93 6.02
N ILE A 306 2.83 2.18 6.22
CA ILE A 306 1.73 1.50 5.52
C ILE A 306 1.87 1.68 4.00
N ARG A 307 2.22 2.89 3.52
CA ARG A 307 2.46 3.13 2.09
C ARG A 307 3.62 2.26 1.56
N GLY A 308 4.68 2.10 2.35
CA GLY A 308 5.79 1.20 2.04
C GLY A 308 5.35 -0.26 1.94
N GLU A 309 4.55 -0.75 2.89
CA GLU A 309 4.03 -2.12 2.86
C GLU A 309 3.04 -2.36 1.71
N ILE A 310 2.20 -1.38 1.36
CA ILE A 310 1.35 -1.46 0.16
C ILE A 310 2.21 -1.60 -1.10
N ASN A 311 3.30 -0.84 -1.22
CA ASN A 311 4.20 -0.97 -2.36
C ASN A 311 4.84 -2.36 -2.43
N ASN A 312 5.26 -2.90 -1.28
CA ASN A 312 5.79 -4.27 -1.19
C ASN A 312 4.72 -5.31 -1.58
N VAL A 313 3.47 -5.12 -1.18
CA VAL A 313 2.33 -5.98 -1.59
C VAL A 313 2.10 -5.91 -3.10
N LEU A 314 2.17 -4.73 -3.71
CA LEU A 314 2.03 -4.57 -5.16
C LEU A 314 3.15 -5.31 -5.93
N VAL A 315 4.38 -5.26 -5.42
CA VAL A 315 5.49 -6.04 -5.98
C VAL A 315 5.25 -7.53 -5.80
N ALA A 316 4.85 -7.97 -4.60
CA ALA A 316 4.55 -9.38 -4.34
C ALA A 316 3.49 -9.92 -5.30
N LEU A 317 2.39 -9.18 -5.54
CA LEU A 317 1.32 -9.58 -6.47
C LEU A 317 1.80 -9.87 -7.92
N GLN A 318 2.99 -9.40 -8.32
CA GLN A 318 3.59 -9.77 -9.60
C GLN A 318 3.92 -11.26 -9.72
N PHE A 319 3.93 -12.02 -8.61
CA PHE A 319 4.02 -13.48 -8.66
C PHE A 319 2.95 -14.09 -9.57
N GLN A 320 1.79 -13.44 -9.68
CA GLN A 320 0.69 -13.89 -10.54
C GLN A 320 1.11 -13.92 -12.02
N ASP A 321 1.86 -12.92 -12.46
CA ASP A 321 2.40 -12.87 -13.82
C ASP A 321 3.45 -13.98 -14.01
N ARG A 322 4.35 -14.16 -13.04
CA ARG A 322 5.36 -15.23 -13.06
C ARG A 322 4.73 -16.62 -13.13
N VAL A 323 3.72 -16.89 -12.31
CA VAL A 323 2.95 -18.14 -12.31
C VAL A 323 2.24 -18.34 -13.65
N SER A 324 1.63 -17.28 -14.20
CA SER A 324 0.99 -17.34 -15.51
C SER A 324 1.98 -17.67 -16.63
N GLN A 325 3.18 -17.07 -16.61
CA GLN A 325 4.25 -17.36 -17.58
C GLN A 325 4.72 -18.83 -17.49
N ILE A 326 4.95 -19.35 -16.28
CA ILE A 326 5.35 -20.76 -16.08
C ILE A 326 4.27 -21.71 -16.61
N LEU A 327 3.00 -21.46 -16.30
CA LEU A 327 1.89 -22.31 -16.74
C LEU A 327 1.66 -22.23 -18.25
N MET A 328 1.79 -21.04 -18.86
CA MET A 328 1.72 -20.87 -20.30
C MET A 328 2.85 -21.61 -21.02
N GLN A 329 4.05 -21.66 -20.42
CA GLN A 329 5.15 -22.46 -20.98
C GLN A 329 4.86 -23.97 -20.90
N VAL A 330 4.30 -24.45 -19.77
CA VAL A 330 3.86 -25.83 -19.63
C VAL A 330 2.80 -26.18 -20.68
N GLU A 331 1.82 -25.29 -20.89
CA GLU A 331 0.79 -25.44 -21.92
C GLU A 331 1.40 -25.50 -23.33
N ASN A 332 2.29 -24.57 -23.68
CA ASN A 332 2.97 -24.55 -24.97
C ASN A 332 3.79 -25.83 -25.21
N ASN A 333 4.50 -26.32 -24.18
CA ASN A 333 5.27 -27.56 -24.27
C ASN A 333 4.36 -28.77 -24.51
N LEU A 334 3.21 -28.84 -23.82
CA LEU A 334 2.20 -29.89 -24.04
C LEU A 334 1.61 -29.83 -25.44
N LEU A 335 1.28 -28.65 -25.95
CA LEU A 335 0.77 -28.45 -27.31
C LEU A 335 1.80 -28.84 -28.38
N ASN A 336 3.08 -28.52 -28.16
CA ASN A 336 4.16 -28.89 -29.08
C ASN A 336 4.41 -30.40 -29.08
N LEU A 337 4.34 -31.04 -27.92
CA LEU A 337 4.42 -32.49 -27.80
C LEU A 337 3.23 -33.17 -28.50
N GLN A 338 2.01 -32.65 -28.33
CA GLN A 338 0.82 -33.12 -29.04
C GLN A 338 1.00 -33.03 -30.56
N LYS A 339 1.38 -31.88 -31.08
CA LYS A 339 1.62 -31.68 -32.54
C LYS A 339 2.69 -32.61 -33.09
N THR A 340 3.74 -32.87 -32.30
CA THR A 340 4.81 -33.79 -32.69
C THR A 340 4.28 -35.22 -32.80
N ILE A 341 3.48 -35.67 -31.82
CA ILE A 341 2.83 -36.98 -31.85
C ILE A 341 1.83 -37.08 -33.01
N GLU A 342 1.01 -36.06 -33.26
CA GLU A 342 0.06 -36.01 -34.39
C GLU A 342 0.78 -36.12 -35.74
N LYS A 343 1.84 -35.34 -35.96
CA LYS A 343 2.65 -35.38 -37.18
C LYS A 343 3.29 -36.74 -37.43
N ILE A 344 3.73 -37.42 -36.36
CA ILE A 344 4.27 -38.78 -36.44
C ILE A 344 3.14 -39.80 -36.69
N GLN A 345 1.97 -39.59 -36.12
CA GLN A 345 0.80 -40.45 -36.33
C GLN A 345 0.36 -40.44 -37.80
N GLU A 346 0.34 -39.26 -38.44
CA GLU A 346 0.01 -39.05 -39.85
C GLU A 346 0.93 -39.80 -40.83
N GLN A 347 2.15 -40.18 -40.43
CA GLN A 347 3.09 -40.91 -41.30
C GLN A 347 2.84 -42.43 -41.39
N GLY A 348 1.85 -42.97 -40.66
CA GLY A 348 1.39 -44.34 -40.83
C GLY A 348 2.48 -45.41 -40.65
N SER A 349 2.78 -46.19 -41.70
CA SER A 349 3.78 -47.28 -41.66
C SER A 349 5.22 -46.84 -41.91
N ASN A 350 5.48 -45.56 -42.22
CA ASN A 350 6.85 -45.04 -42.44
C ASN A 350 7.48 -44.43 -41.17
N ARG A 351 7.02 -44.86 -40.00
CA ARG A 351 7.56 -44.38 -38.71
C ARG A 351 8.99 -44.88 -38.53
N ASP A 352 9.91 -43.96 -38.32
CA ASP A 352 11.31 -44.24 -37.98
C ASP A 352 11.61 -43.72 -36.57
N GLY A 353 12.42 -44.45 -35.80
CA GLY A 353 12.80 -44.09 -34.43
C GLY A 353 13.57 -42.77 -34.37
N ASN A 354 14.27 -42.41 -35.44
CA ASN A 354 15.04 -41.17 -35.56
C ASN A 354 14.15 -39.90 -35.71
N MET A 355 12.83 -40.08 -35.86
CA MET A 355 11.88 -38.97 -35.96
C MET A 355 11.57 -38.32 -34.61
N LEU A 356 11.81 -39.03 -33.52
CA LEU A 356 11.63 -38.53 -32.16
C LEU A 356 12.99 -38.09 -31.62
N ARG A 357 13.40 -36.85 -31.92
CA ARG A 357 14.64 -36.27 -31.37
C ARG A 357 14.41 -35.85 -29.92
N VAL A 358 14.36 -36.83 -29.03
CA VAL A 358 14.07 -36.65 -27.59
C VAL A 358 15.03 -35.63 -26.96
N ASP A 359 16.32 -35.70 -27.31
CA ASP A 359 17.35 -34.83 -26.73
C ASP A 359 17.14 -33.35 -27.12
N GLU A 360 16.71 -33.06 -28.35
CA GLU A 360 16.44 -31.69 -28.84
C GLU A 360 15.14 -31.13 -28.23
N ALA A 361 14.12 -31.98 -28.02
CA ALA A 361 12.89 -31.58 -27.35
C ALA A 361 13.12 -31.26 -25.86
N VAL A 362 13.96 -32.03 -25.18
CA VAL A 362 14.31 -31.80 -23.77
C VAL A 362 15.16 -30.54 -23.62
N GLU A 363 16.14 -30.32 -24.50
CA GLU A 363 16.97 -29.10 -24.50
C GLU A 363 16.12 -27.84 -24.67
N HIS A 364 15.18 -27.83 -25.62
CA HIS A 364 14.24 -26.72 -25.80
C HIS A 364 13.32 -26.47 -24.60
N ILE A 365 12.91 -27.51 -23.88
CA ILE A 365 12.09 -27.38 -22.68
C ILE A 365 12.90 -26.80 -21.52
N GLU A 366 14.15 -27.26 -21.34
CA GLU A 366 15.05 -26.77 -20.29
C GLU A 366 15.51 -25.33 -20.53
N GLU A 367 15.86 -24.97 -21.76
CA GLU A 367 16.34 -23.63 -22.12
C GLU A 367 15.24 -22.58 -21.95
N ASN A 368 14.01 -22.91 -22.36
CA ASN A 368 12.84 -22.06 -22.13
C ASN A 368 12.46 -21.95 -20.64
N TYR A 369 12.67 -22.98 -19.84
CA TYR A 369 12.44 -22.90 -18.39
C TYR A 369 13.52 -22.06 -17.69
N LYS A 370 14.79 -22.21 -18.07
CA LYS A 370 15.89 -21.42 -17.52
C LYS A 370 15.70 -19.92 -17.81
N SER A 371 15.19 -19.55 -18.98
CA SER A 371 14.93 -18.14 -19.32
C SER A 371 13.81 -17.50 -18.48
N VAL A 372 12.78 -18.26 -18.11
CA VAL A 372 11.65 -17.76 -17.28
C VAL A 372 12.00 -17.78 -15.78
N SER A 373 12.71 -18.82 -15.31
CA SER A 373 13.10 -18.93 -13.91
C SER A 373 14.23 -17.98 -13.50
N SER A 374 15.10 -17.59 -14.45
CA SER A 374 16.28 -16.72 -14.22
C SER A 374 16.03 -15.24 -14.48
N ARG A 375 14.81 -14.82 -14.86
CA ARG A 375 14.49 -13.39 -14.91
C ARG A 375 14.56 -12.84 -13.49
N PRO A 376 15.46 -11.86 -13.22
CA PRO A 376 15.49 -11.19 -11.92
C PRO A 376 14.17 -10.44 -11.75
N ASP A 377 13.74 -10.24 -10.49
CA ASP A 377 12.65 -9.34 -10.15
C ASP A 377 12.85 -8.03 -10.90
N HIS A 378 12.07 -7.83 -11.96
CA HIS A 378 12.01 -6.54 -12.62
C HIS A 378 11.20 -5.66 -11.68
N ALA A 379 11.88 -5.10 -10.69
CA ALA A 379 11.47 -3.83 -10.11
C ALA A 379 11.41 -2.85 -11.28
N PRO A 380 10.23 -2.33 -11.66
CA PRO A 380 10.23 -1.10 -12.43
C PRO A 380 10.86 -0.07 -11.50
N ASP A 381 12.00 0.47 -11.91
CA ASP A 381 12.55 1.69 -11.33
C ASP A 381 11.57 2.81 -11.68
N SER A 382 10.47 2.91 -10.91
CA SER A 382 9.53 4.01 -10.93
C SER A 382 9.63 4.74 -9.60
N SER A 383 10.84 5.23 -9.31
CA SER A 383 11.02 6.37 -8.41
C SER A 383 10.57 7.69 -9.04
N ASP A 384 10.23 7.70 -10.33
CA ASP A 384 9.61 8.84 -11.00
C ASP A 384 8.12 8.56 -11.27
N GLU A 385 7.28 9.37 -10.63
CA GLU A 385 5.93 9.71 -11.07
C GLU A 385 4.79 8.68 -10.78
N LEU A 386 4.53 8.42 -9.49
CA LEU A 386 3.14 8.20 -9.04
C LEU A 386 2.61 9.46 -8.35
N THR A 387 2.24 10.45 -9.18
CA THR A 387 1.35 11.53 -8.74
C THR A 387 -0.09 11.03 -8.85
N PHE A 388 -0.65 10.52 -7.76
CA PHE A 388 -2.10 10.30 -7.66
C PHE A 388 -2.76 11.56 -7.10
N PHE A 389 -3.71 12.10 -7.87
CA PHE A 389 -4.69 13.10 -7.43
C PHE A 389 -5.70 12.50 -6.46
#